data_AF-A0A953U7A4-F1
#
_entry.id   AF-A0A953U7A4-F1
#
_cell.length_a   1.000
_cell.length_b   1.000
_cell.length_c   1.000
_cell.angle_alpha   90.00
_cell.angle_beta   90.00
_cell.angle_gamma   90.00
#
_symmetry.space_group_name_H-M   'P 1'
#
loop_
_entity.id
_entity.type
_entity.pdbx_description
1 polymer ?
#
loop_
_entity_poly.entity_id
_entity_poly.type
_entity_poly.pdbx_seq_one_letter_code
_entity_poly.pdbx_strand_id
1 'polypeptide(L)'
;MFPASVYRTPKFPEETVASPKPRKRILRFRKKRSAEVKTASDLRKRLDTTIFRLLVTARSTAQFEELRRELFPEYIEMSEAISTIWRVINKSRDEVAIANAAFAGLSKFLEADTHLLAPHAGAKDEALFCLSSLHRAHFLAQDVLENIRQSRLPRSSLKEYQSAISSEWWSLLHLECIVFAIAHRITPTDDVFYALMEGFRHSVMSYAFARSVIDPQYIADYEKIDFESIGKDLEQEYASS
;
A
#
# COMPACT_ATOMS: atom_id res chain seq x y z
N MET A 1 -3.97 8.81 -0.02
CA MET A 1 -3.26 8.52 -1.28
C MET A 1 -2.24 7.45 -0.93
N PHE A 2 -2.26 6.26 -1.55
CA PHE A 2 -1.29 5.22 -1.22
C PHE A 2 0.12 5.67 -1.55
N PRO A 3 1.11 5.35 -0.72
CA PRO A 3 2.48 5.54 -1.09
C PRO A 3 2.88 4.58 -2.22
N ALA A 4 3.24 5.13 -3.36
CA ALA A 4 3.81 4.35 -4.46
C ALA A 4 5.19 3.77 -4.13
N SER A 5 5.77 4.11 -2.95
CA SER A 5 7.00 3.48 -2.45
C SER A 5 6.86 1.96 -2.35
N VAL A 6 5.63 1.47 -2.16
CA VAL A 6 5.29 0.05 -2.05
C VAL A 6 5.26 -0.65 -3.42
N TYR A 7 5.17 0.08 -4.53
CA TYR A 7 4.94 -0.46 -5.88
C TYR A 7 6.18 -1.03 -6.59
N ARG A 8 7.23 -1.42 -5.84
CA ARG A 8 8.38 -2.12 -6.43
C ARG A 8 8.43 -3.57 -5.96
N THR A 9 8.24 -4.49 -6.90
CA THR A 9 8.64 -5.88 -6.74
C THR A 9 10.13 -5.96 -6.40
N PRO A 10 10.55 -6.81 -5.44
CA PRO A 10 11.96 -7.11 -5.21
C PRO A 10 12.56 -7.63 -6.52
N LYS A 11 13.57 -6.93 -7.05
CA LYS A 11 14.23 -7.36 -8.29
C LYS A 11 15.25 -8.46 -7.98
N PHE A 12 15.04 -9.65 -8.55
CA PHE A 12 16.13 -10.58 -8.85
C PHE A 12 16.91 -10.10 -10.09
N PRO A 13 18.20 -10.44 -10.22
CA PRO A 13 19.07 -9.89 -11.25
C PRO A 13 18.83 -10.61 -12.59
N GLU A 14 18.39 -9.88 -13.62
CA GLU A 14 18.39 -10.38 -14.99
C GLU A 14 19.26 -9.52 -15.90
N GLU A 15 19.87 -10.24 -16.84
CA GLU A 15 21.07 -9.94 -17.59
C GLU A 15 20.97 -8.76 -18.56
N THR A 16 22.14 -8.19 -18.82
CA THR A 16 22.39 -7.13 -19.78
C THR A 16 22.23 -7.62 -21.22
N VAL A 17 21.24 -7.11 -21.95
CA VAL A 17 21.22 -7.17 -23.42
C VAL A 17 21.36 -5.75 -23.98
N ALA A 18 22.34 -5.59 -24.87
CA ALA A 18 22.80 -4.32 -25.41
C ALA A 18 22.04 -3.86 -26.67
N SER A 19 22.11 -2.54 -26.91
CA SER A 19 21.88 -1.78 -28.18
C SER A 19 20.51 -1.09 -28.37
N PRO A 20 20.35 -0.08 -29.26
CA PRO A 20 21.26 0.94 -29.80
C PRO A 20 20.83 2.40 -29.46
N LYS A 21 21.64 3.41 -29.84
CA LYS A 21 21.54 4.84 -29.43
C LYS A 21 20.29 5.58 -29.99
N PRO A 22 19.48 6.30 -29.18
CA PRO A 22 18.31 7.04 -29.69
C PRO A 22 18.53 8.56 -29.88
N ARG A 23 17.72 9.15 -30.78
CA ARG A 23 17.67 10.57 -31.18
C ARG A 23 17.47 11.56 -30.00
N LYS A 24 18.02 12.78 -30.11
CA LYS A 24 18.14 13.81 -29.05
C LYS A 24 16.85 14.14 -28.25
N ARG A 25 15.66 14.03 -28.85
CA ARG A 25 14.36 14.28 -28.18
C ARG A 25 13.92 13.09 -27.32
N ILE A 26 14.18 11.86 -27.77
CA ILE A 26 14.03 10.62 -26.97
C ILE A 26 15.05 10.60 -25.84
N LEU A 27 16.28 11.07 -26.08
CA LEU A 27 17.30 11.23 -25.04
C LEU A 27 16.86 12.17 -23.91
N ARG A 28 16.16 13.27 -24.18
CA ARG A 28 15.67 14.18 -23.12
C ARG A 28 14.57 13.54 -22.27
N PHE A 29 13.59 12.87 -22.88
CA PHE A 29 12.58 12.12 -22.14
C PHE A 29 13.17 10.93 -21.37
N ARG A 30 14.12 10.20 -21.97
CA ARG A 30 14.82 9.08 -21.32
C ARG A 30 15.74 9.55 -20.20
N LYS A 31 16.43 10.70 -20.35
CA LYS A 31 17.24 11.33 -19.29
C LYS A 31 16.39 11.88 -18.15
N LYS A 32 15.26 12.52 -18.46
CA LYS A 32 14.31 13.03 -17.45
C LYS A 32 13.74 11.88 -16.62
N ARG A 33 13.24 10.83 -17.30
CA ARG A 33 12.77 9.58 -16.67
C ARG A 33 13.85 8.90 -15.85
N SER A 34 15.11 8.92 -16.32
CA SER A 34 16.26 8.43 -15.57
C SER A 34 16.58 9.25 -14.32
N ALA A 35 16.37 10.58 -14.35
CA ALA A 35 16.58 11.45 -13.20
C ALA A 35 15.46 11.25 -12.16
N GLU A 36 14.21 11.17 -12.59
CA GLU A 36 13.05 10.92 -11.71
C GLU A 36 13.15 9.56 -11.01
N VAL A 37 13.51 8.50 -11.76
CA VAL A 37 13.78 7.17 -11.19
C VAL A 37 14.94 7.22 -10.18
N LYS A 38 15.99 8.00 -10.47
CA LYS A 38 17.11 8.19 -9.55
C LYS A 38 16.65 8.91 -8.27
N THR A 39 15.91 10.00 -8.38
CA THR A 39 15.38 10.74 -7.22
C THR A 39 14.50 9.85 -6.35
N ALA A 40 13.58 9.07 -6.94
CA ALA A 40 12.76 8.12 -6.18
C ALA A 40 13.63 7.05 -5.49
N SER A 41 14.68 6.56 -6.15
CA SER A 41 15.63 5.62 -5.56
C SER A 41 16.44 6.24 -4.42
N ASP A 42 16.85 7.50 -4.54
CA ASP A 42 17.62 8.21 -3.52
C ASP A 42 16.75 8.49 -2.28
N LEU A 43 15.48 8.89 -2.48
CA LEU A 43 14.49 9.03 -1.40
C LEU A 43 14.23 7.69 -0.69
N ARG A 44 14.08 6.60 -1.45
CA ARG A 44 13.89 5.26 -0.85
C ARG A 44 15.10 4.84 -0.03
N LYS A 45 16.31 5.08 -0.54
CA LYS A 45 17.54 4.81 0.22
C LYS A 45 17.60 5.63 1.51
N ARG A 46 17.10 6.87 1.49
CA ARG A 46 16.99 7.69 2.69
C ARG A 46 16.02 7.07 3.69
N LEU A 47 14.79 6.70 3.28
CA LEU A 47 13.84 5.95 4.13
C LEU A 47 14.48 4.72 4.77
N ASP A 48 15.18 3.90 3.98
CA ASP A 48 15.85 2.69 4.45
C ASP A 48 16.93 3.01 5.51
N THR A 49 17.76 4.03 5.27
CA THR A 49 18.91 4.35 6.14
C THR A 49 18.59 5.21 7.37
N THR A 50 17.60 6.11 7.27
CA THR A 50 17.29 7.08 8.33
C THR A 50 16.03 6.74 9.11
N ILE A 51 15.09 5.99 8.52
CA ILE A 51 13.82 5.67 9.18
C ILE A 51 13.79 4.18 9.54
N PHE A 52 13.71 3.31 8.54
CA PHE A 52 13.46 1.89 8.78
C PHE A 52 14.58 1.26 9.59
N ARG A 53 15.85 1.53 9.26
CA ARG A 53 16.99 1.01 10.04
C ARG A 53 16.93 1.44 11.51
N LEU A 54 16.60 2.69 11.81
CA LEU A 54 16.54 3.16 13.20
C LEU A 54 15.39 2.51 13.96
N LEU A 55 14.22 2.40 13.32
CA LEU A 55 13.05 1.77 13.92
C LEU A 55 13.26 0.29 14.21
N VAL A 56 13.75 -0.50 13.25
CA VAL A 56 13.93 -1.95 13.44
C VAL A 56 15.07 -2.31 14.37
N THR A 57 15.99 -1.36 14.64
CA THR A 57 17.12 -1.56 15.57
C THR A 57 16.91 -0.92 16.94
N ALA A 58 15.70 -0.43 17.22
CA ALA A 58 15.33 0.01 18.55
C ALA A 58 15.52 -1.13 19.58
N ARG A 59 15.92 -0.77 20.80
CA ARG A 59 16.26 -1.72 21.87
C ARG A 59 15.10 -2.03 22.79
N SER A 60 14.03 -1.26 22.72
CA SER A 60 12.83 -1.41 23.55
C SER A 60 11.63 -0.79 22.85
N THR A 61 10.42 -1.15 23.30
CA THR A 61 9.17 -0.52 22.85
C THR A 61 9.18 0.99 23.07
N ALA A 62 9.65 1.47 24.22
CA ALA A 62 9.70 2.90 24.53
C ALA A 62 10.60 3.67 23.53
N GLN A 63 11.78 3.12 23.20
CA GLN A 63 12.66 3.72 22.21
C GLN A 63 12.04 3.69 20.82
N PHE A 64 11.40 2.57 20.45
CA PHE A 64 10.70 2.46 19.18
C PHE A 64 9.59 3.50 19.04
N GLU A 65 8.76 3.69 20.08
CA GLU A 65 7.68 4.67 20.09
C GLU A 65 8.19 6.11 19.98
N GLU A 66 9.28 6.43 20.68
CA GLU A 66 9.94 7.74 20.60
C GLU A 66 10.46 8.02 19.18
N LEU A 67 11.26 7.09 18.63
CA LEU A 67 11.79 7.19 17.27
C LEU A 67 10.67 7.28 16.24
N ARG A 68 9.63 6.47 16.37
CA ARG A 68 8.48 6.48 15.46
C ARG A 68 7.78 7.83 15.50
N ARG A 69 7.53 8.39 16.69
CA ARG A 69 6.89 9.71 16.83
C ARG A 69 7.71 10.81 16.16
N GLU A 70 9.04 10.75 16.27
CA GLU A 70 9.95 11.71 15.64
C GLU A 70 10.04 11.54 14.11
N LEU A 71 10.13 10.30 13.63
CA LEU A 71 10.42 9.99 12.22
C LEU A 71 9.16 9.89 11.35
N PHE A 72 7.96 9.72 11.93
CA PHE A 72 6.73 9.56 11.18
C PHE A 72 6.41 10.73 10.24
N PRO A 73 6.58 12.01 10.61
CA PRO A 73 6.37 13.12 9.69
C PRO A 73 7.31 13.06 8.47
N GLU A 74 8.59 12.76 8.67
CA GLU A 74 9.58 12.62 7.60
C GLU A 74 9.24 11.43 6.68
N TYR A 75 8.74 10.33 7.28
CA TYR A 75 8.25 9.17 6.54
C TYR A 75 7.12 9.54 5.58
N ILE A 76 6.12 10.29 6.05
CA ILE A 76 4.99 10.73 5.21
C ILE A 76 5.49 11.60 4.06
N GLU A 77 6.30 12.62 4.36
CA GLU A 77 6.81 13.56 3.35
C GLU A 77 7.57 12.83 2.23
N MET A 78 8.50 11.94 2.58
CA MET A 78 9.27 11.18 1.58
C MET A 78 8.40 10.22 0.78
N SER A 79 7.46 9.55 1.45
CA SER A 79 6.58 8.58 0.80
C SER A 79 5.61 9.25 -0.17
N GLU A 80 5.10 10.43 0.16
CA GLU A 80 4.31 11.27 -0.74
C GLU A 80 5.14 11.80 -1.91
N ALA A 81 6.38 12.22 -1.68
CA ALA A 81 7.30 12.64 -2.74
C ALA A 81 7.58 11.49 -3.73
N ILE A 82 7.87 10.29 -3.21
CA ILE A 82 8.03 9.07 -4.03
C ILE A 82 6.76 8.78 -4.83
N SER A 83 5.59 8.95 -4.22
CA SER A 83 4.29 8.74 -4.88
C SER A 83 4.04 9.69 -6.04
N THR A 84 4.34 10.96 -5.81
CA THR A 84 4.23 12.00 -6.83
C THR A 84 5.15 11.71 -8.01
N ILE A 85 6.40 11.31 -7.74
CA ILE A 85 7.36 10.93 -8.79
C ILE A 85 6.87 9.71 -9.55
N TRP A 86 6.36 8.68 -8.87
CA TRP A 86 5.85 7.47 -9.52
C TRP A 86 4.66 7.75 -10.44
N ARG A 87 3.73 8.60 -10.03
CA ARG A 87 2.61 9.04 -10.88
C ARG A 87 3.11 9.74 -12.14
N VAL A 88 4.14 10.56 -12.03
CA VAL A 88 4.78 11.21 -13.19
C VAL A 88 5.42 10.17 -14.13
N ILE A 89 6.07 9.14 -13.58
CA ILE A 89 6.72 8.06 -14.34
C ILE A 89 5.70 7.13 -15.02
N ASN A 90 4.52 6.96 -14.41
CA ASN A 90 3.49 5.98 -14.80
C ASN A 90 2.19 6.61 -15.31
N LYS A 91 2.18 7.87 -15.76
CA LYS A 91 0.97 8.61 -16.20
C LYS A 91 0.00 7.88 -17.15
N SER A 92 0.44 6.82 -17.84
CA SER A 92 -0.34 6.06 -18.81
C SER A 92 -0.63 4.62 -18.36
N ARG A 93 -0.38 4.27 -17.09
CA ARG A 93 -0.55 2.93 -16.56
C ARG A 93 -1.72 2.89 -15.60
N ASP A 94 -2.42 1.76 -15.62
CA ASP A 94 -3.49 1.46 -14.70
C ASP A 94 -2.95 1.38 -13.26
N GLU A 95 -3.32 2.35 -12.44
CA GLU A 95 -2.92 2.44 -11.03
C GLU A 95 -3.45 1.25 -10.21
N VAL A 96 -4.63 0.72 -10.56
CA VAL A 96 -5.24 -0.45 -9.90
C VAL A 96 -4.41 -1.69 -10.18
N ALA A 97 -4.04 -1.93 -11.45
CA ALA A 97 -3.19 -3.04 -11.82
C ALA A 97 -1.80 -2.97 -11.16
N ILE A 98 -1.22 -1.77 -11.07
CA ILE A 98 0.06 -1.55 -10.36
C ILE A 98 -0.07 -1.90 -8.88
N ALA A 99 -1.13 -1.43 -8.22
CA ALA A 99 -1.36 -1.69 -6.81
C ALA A 99 -1.57 -3.18 -6.54
N ASN A 100 -2.42 -3.85 -7.32
CA ASN A 100 -2.64 -5.29 -7.22
C ASN A 100 -1.35 -6.09 -7.40
N ALA A 101 -0.52 -5.74 -8.39
CA ALA A 101 0.76 -6.40 -8.61
C ALA A 101 1.72 -6.23 -7.43
N ALA A 102 1.71 -5.07 -6.77
CA ALA A 102 2.55 -4.82 -5.61
C ALA A 102 2.09 -5.57 -4.37
N PHE A 103 0.79 -5.57 -4.05
CA PHE A 103 0.25 -6.38 -2.95
C PHE A 103 0.50 -7.88 -3.18
N ALA A 104 0.34 -8.37 -4.40
CA ALA A 104 0.68 -9.76 -4.75
C ALA A 104 2.18 -10.03 -4.58
N GLY A 105 3.05 -9.09 -4.96
CA GLY A 105 4.50 -9.20 -4.76
C GLY A 105 4.88 -9.24 -3.29
N LEU A 106 4.24 -8.40 -2.46
CA LEU A 106 4.44 -8.37 -1.01
C LEU A 106 3.93 -9.66 -0.35
N SER A 107 2.78 -10.19 -0.75
CA SER A 107 2.25 -11.45 -0.21
C SER A 107 3.27 -12.57 -0.39
N LYS A 108 3.76 -12.74 -1.63
CA LYS A 108 4.80 -13.73 -1.95
C LYS A 108 6.08 -13.51 -1.15
N PHE A 109 6.46 -12.25 -0.94
CA PHE A 109 7.66 -11.91 -0.16
C PHE A 109 7.51 -12.28 1.32
N LEU A 110 6.35 -12.01 1.94
CA LEU A 110 6.07 -12.39 3.33
C LEU A 110 5.89 -13.91 3.48
N GLU A 111 5.24 -14.57 2.52
CA GLU A 111 5.09 -16.04 2.49
C GLU A 111 6.44 -16.75 2.47
N ALA A 112 7.38 -16.23 1.67
CA ALA A 112 8.73 -16.77 1.51
C ALA A 112 9.65 -16.49 2.70
N ASP A 113 9.26 -15.64 3.66
CA ASP A 113 10.09 -15.35 4.82
C ASP A 113 10.25 -16.59 5.72
N THR A 114 11.50 -16.85 6.09
CA THR A 114 11.91 -17.93 6.99
C THR A 114 12.69 -17.41 8.20
N HIS A 115 12.89 -16.08 8.28
CA HIS A 115 13.83 -15.49 9.23
C HIS A 115 13.15 -14.63 10.29
N LEU A 116 12.22 -13.74 9.91
CA LEU A 116 11.64 -12.77 10.86
C LEU A 116 10.28 -13.21 11.40
N LEU A 117 9.37 -13.61 10.52
CA LEU A 117 8.00 -14.02 10.87
C LEU A 117 7.93 -15.49 11.27
N ALA A 118 8.70 -16.35 10.59
CA ALA A 118 8.66 -17.79 10.81
C ALA A 118 9.00 -18.23 12.26
N PRO A 119 9.92 -17.57 13.00
CA PRO A 119 10.20 -17.93 14.39
C PRO A 119 9.04 -17.64 15.37
N HIS A 120 8.10 -16.76 15.02
CA HIS A 120 7.01 -16.35 15.90
C HIS A 120 5.70 -17.04 15.49
N ALA A 121 5.12 -17.81 16.40
CA ALA A 121 3.90 -18.57 16.14
C ALA A 121 2.76 -17.66 15.66
N GLY A 122 2.19 -17.98 14.49
CA GLY A 122 1.08 -17.23 13.89
C GLY A 122 1.44 -15.89 13.24
N ALA A 123 2.67 -15.39 13.40
CA ALA A 123 3.03 -14.06 12.91
C ALA A 123 2.98 -13.94 11.38
N LYS A 124 3.33 -15.02 10.65
CA LYS A 124 3.22 -15.05 9.19
C LYS A 124 1.77 -14.92 8.73
N ASP A 125 0.88 -15.72 9.31
CA ASP A 125 -0.56 -15.70 8.97
C ASP A 125 -1.18 -14.34 9.32
N GLU A 126 -0.79 -13.78 10.46
CA GLU A 126 -1.21 -12.45 10.88
C GLU A 126 -0.72 -11.36 9.93
N ALA A 127 0.53 -11.41 9.48
CA ALA A 127 1.08 -10.45 8.53
C ALA A 127 0.37 -10.53 7.17
N LEU A 128 0.07 -11.74 6.69
CA LEU A 128 -0.69 -11.94 5.44
C LEU A 128 -2.14 -11.45 5.58
N PHE A 129 -2.76 -11.70 6.73
CA PHE A 129 -4.09 -11.17 7.04
C PHE A 129 -4.11 -9.64 7.06
N CYS A 130 -3.13 -9.01 7.72
CA CYS A 130 -2.98 -7.55 7.76
C CYS A 130 -2.73 -6.98 6.36
N LEU A 131 -1.90 -7.65 5.53
CA LEU A 131 -1.64 -7.24 4.16
C LEU A 131 -2.92 -7.30 3.29
N SER A 132 -3.68 -8.38 3.40
CA SER A 132 -4.97 -8.52 2.70
C SER A 132 -5.98 -7.47 3.16
N SER A 133 -6.01 -7.16 4.45
CA SER A 133 -6.88 -6.12 5.02
C SER A 133 -6.48 -4.73 4.51
N LEU A 134 -5.18 -4.43 4.48
CA LEU A 134 -4.64 -3.18 3.94
C LEU A 134 -4.95 -3.02 2.45
N HIS A 135 -4.84 -4.10 1.67
CA HIS A 135 -5.18 -4.13 0.25
C HIS A 135 -6.64 -3.74 0.02
N ARG A 136 -7.58 -4.29 0.79
CA ARG A 136 -9.01 -3.94 0.71
C ARG A 136 -9.26 -2.53 1.21
N ALA A 137 -8.66 -2.15 2.33
CA ALA A 137 -8.79 -0.81 2.91
C ALA A 137 -8.37 0.27 1.91
N HIS A 138 -7.27 0.04 1.20
CA HIS A 138 -6.74 0.95 0.21
C HIS A 138 -7.78 1.29 -0.88
N PHE A 139 -8.33 0.26 -1.51
CA PHE A 139 -9.31 0.43 -2.58
C PHE A 139 -10.63 1.01 -2.07
N LEU A 140 -11.12 0.55 -0.92
CA LEU A 140 -12.31 1.12 -0.29
C LEU A 140 -12.13 2.61 0.02
N ALA A 141 -10.96 3.02 0.52
CA ALA A 141 -10.68 4.42 0.80
C ALA A 141 -10.64 5.27 -0.48
N GLN A 142 -10.17 4.73 -1.61
CA GLN A 142 -10.28 5.41 -2.91
C GLN A 142 -11.74 5.57 -3.34
N ASP A 143 -12.55 4.53 -3.20
CA ASP A 143 -13.97 4.55 -3.54
C ASP A 143 -14.73 5.55 -2.65
N VAL A 144 -14.44 5.60 -1.35
CA VAL A 144 -15.02 6.60 -0.42
C VAL A 144 -14.70 8.00 -0.92
N LEU A 145 -13.43 8.29 -1.20
CA LEU A 145 -13.00 9.61 -1.65
C LEU A 145 -13.69 10.03 -2.94
N GLU A 146 -13.79 9.12 -3.90
CA GLU A 146 -14.42 9.38 -5.19
C GLU A 146 -15.92 9.64 -5.04
N ASN A 147 -16.63 8.84 -4.23
CA ASN A 147 -18.04 9.06 -3.95
C ASN A 147 -18.30 10.37 -3.19
N ILE A 148 -17.39 10.79 -2.30
CA ILE A 148 -17.45 12.12 -1.67
C ILE A 148 -17.29 13.22 -2.73
N ARG A 149 -16.33 13.10 -3.66
CA ARG A 149 -16.10 14.09 -4.73
C ARG A 149 -17.29 14.20 -5.67
N GLN A 150 -17.92 13.07 -5.99
CA GLN A 150 -19.12 13.00 -6.84
C GLN A 150 -20.40 13.38 -6.09
N SER A 151 -20.31 13.78 -4.81
CA SER A 151 -21.47 14.10 -3.96
C SER A 151 -22.46 12.95 -3.77
N ARG A 152 -22.00 11.70 -3.95
CA ARG A 152 -22.77 10.47 -3.65
C ARG A 152 -22.73 10.13 -2.17
N LEU A 153 -21.67 10.54 -1.46
CA LEU A 153 -21.57 10.46 0.00
C LEU A 153 -21.59 11.85 0.62
N PRO A 154 -22.14 12.01 1.83
CA PRO A 154 -22.16 13.29 2.53
C PRO A 154 -20.75 13.73 2.92
N ARG A 155 -20.53 15.06 3.00
CA ARG A 155 -19.24 15.62 3.44
C ARG A 155 -18.86 15.23 4.87
N SER A 156 -19.83 14.85 5.72
CA SER A 156 -19.56 14.35 7.06
C SER A 156 -18.66 13.11 7.06
N SER A 157 -18.75 12.28 6.02
CA SER A 157 -17.92 11.07 5.82
C SER A 157 -16.43 11.36 5.64
N LEU A 158 -16.04 12.64 5.50
CA LEU A 158 -14.63 13.04 5.39
C LEU A 158 -13.83 12.68 6.65
N LYS A 159 -14.45 12.71 7.84
CA LYS A 159 -13.79 12.39 9.10
C LYS A 159 -13.38 10.92 9.17
N GLU A 160 -14.28 10.02 8.80
CA GLU A 160 -14.03 8.58 8.75
C GLU A 160 -13.03 8.25 7.64
N TYR A 161 -13.12 8.91 6.48
CA TYR A 161 -12.09 8.80 5.43
C TYR A 161 -10.71 9.22 5.95
N GLN A 162 -10.59 10.36 6.63
CA GLN A 162 -9.33 10.81 7.22
C GLN A 162 -8.78 9.80 8.25
N SER A 163 -9.66 9.21 9.06
CA SER A 163 -9.31 8.17 10.04
C SER A 163 -8.82 6.89 9.36
N ALA A 164 -9.45 6.50 8.24
CA ALA A 164 -9.03 5.38 7.41
C ALA A 164 -7.63 5.60 6.81
N ILE A 165 -7.39 6.78 6.23
CA ILE A 165 -6.09 7.14 5.63
C ILE A 165 -5.00 7.25 6.70
N SER A 166 -5.30 7.81 7.88
CA SER A 166 -4.34 7.88 8.98
C SER A 166 -3.92 6.48 9.45
N SER A 167 -4.88 5.57 9.59
CA SER A 167 -4.62 4.17 9.97
C SER A 167 -3.86 3.41 8.85
N GLU A 168 -4.16 3.71 7.59
CA GLU A 168 -3.48 3.16 6.42
C GLU A 168 -1.98 3.52 6.45
N TRP A 169 -1.67 4.81 6.60
CA TRP A 169 -0.29 5.30 6.69
C TRP A 169 0.48 4.71 7.87
N TRP A 170 -0.18 4.55 9.00
CA TRP A 170 0.41 3.90 10.16
C TRP A 170 0.75 2.44 9.87
N SER A 171 -0.19 1.70 9.32
CA SER A 171 0.00 0.30 8.90
C SER A 171 1.14 0.15 7.89
N LEU A 172 1.26 1.09 6.95
CA LEU A 172 2.26 1.09 5.91
C LEU A 172 3.68 1.27 6.44
N LEU A 173 3.89 2.19 7.39
CA LEU A 173 5.19 2.37 8.04
C LEU A 173 5.67 1.03 8.64
N HIS A 174 4.81 0.36 9.40
CA HIS A 174 5.17 -0.86 10.10
C HIS A 174 5.37 -2.03 9.12
N LEU A 175 4.55 -2.13 8.07
CA LEU A 175 4.77 -3.08 6.98
C LEU A 175 6.13 -2.85 6.30
N GLU A 176 6.49 -1.61 5.98
CA GLU A 176 7.78 -1.31 5.35
C GLU A 176 8.96 -1.59 6.28
N CYS A 177 8.80 -1.40 7.59
CA CYS A 177 9.79 -1.82 8.58
C CYS A 177 9.95 -3.36 8.61
N ILE A 178 8.85 -4.12 8.57
CA ILE A 178 8.87 -5.60 8.51
C ILE A 178 9.57 -6.05 7.23
N VAL A 179 9.18 -5.50 6.07
CA VAL A 179 9.80 -5.81 4.78
C VAL A 179 11.29 -5.47 4.78
N PHE A 180 11.67 -4.33 5.36
CA PHE A 180 13.06 -3.93 5.51
C PHE A 180 13.84 -4.92 6.38
N ALA A 181 13.30 -5.30 7.55
CA ALA A 181 13.94 -6.25 8.45
C ALA A 181 14.15 -7.63 7.78
N ILE A 182 13.15 -8.13 7.04
CA ILE A 182 13.26 -9.38 6.24
C ILE A 182 14.34 -9.23 5.17
N ALA A 183 14.27 -8.18 4.35
CA ALA A 183 15.19 -7.98 3.23
C ALA A 183 16.65 -7.84 3.67
N HIS A 184 16.88 -7.26 4.85
CA HIS A 184 18.21 -7.02 5.41
C HIS A 184 18.64 -8.03 6.47
N ARG A 185 17.82 -9.05 6.76
CA ARG A 185 18.06 -10.05 7.81
C ARG A 185 18.39 -9.40 9.16
N ILE A 186 17.64 -8.37 9.50
CA ILE A 186 17.72 -7.73 10.81
C ILE A 186 16.68 -8.41 11.70
N THR A 187 17.10 -8.81 12.89
CA THR A 187 16.21 -9.34 13.92
C THR A 187 16.01 -8.25 14.97
N PRO A 188 14.85 -7.55 14.98
CA PRO A 188 14.49 -6.68 16.08
C PRO A 188 14.45 -7.45 17.41
N THR A 189 14.46 -6.74 18.52
CA THR A 189 14.07 -7.34 19.80
C THR A 189 12.61 -7.80 19.73
N ASP A 190 12.22 -8.83 20.50
CA ASP A 190 10.84 -9.33 20.53
C ASP A 190 9.82 -8.21 20.80
N ASP A 191 10.14 -7.33 21.76
CA ASP A 191 9.32 -6.16 22.11
C ASP A 191 9.07 -5.23 20.90
N VAL A 192 10.11 -4.96 20.11
CA VAL A 192 10.01 -4.13 18.91
C VAL A 192 9.29 -4.88 17.79
N PHE A 193 9.53 -6.19 17.65
CA PHE A 193 8.82 -7.03 16.71
C PHE A 193 7.31 -7.01 16.96
N TYR A 194 6.87 -7.18 18.21
CA TYR A 194 5.45 -7.13 18.57
C TYR A 194 4.87 -5.73 18.34
N ALA A 195 5.61 -4.66 18.62
CA ALA A 195 5.19 -3.29 18.30
C ALA A 195 5.03 -3.08 16.77
N LEU A 196 5.89 -3.69 15.96
CA LEU A 196 5.77 -3.69 14.50
C LEU A 196 4.49 -4.40 14.04
N MET A 197 4.22 -5.59 14.56
CA MET A 197 3.00 -6.34 14.23
C MET A 197 1.74 -5.60 14.68
N GLU A 198 1.73 -5.03 15.89
CA GLU A 198 0.61 -4.23 16.40
C GLU A 198 0.35 -2.98 15.53
N GLY A 199 1.42 -2.29 15.12
CA GLY A 199 1.29 -1.18 14.18
C GLY A 199 0.73 -1.63 12.83
N PHE A 200 1.12 -2.82 12.33
CA PHE A 200 0.60 -3.37 11.08
C PHE A 200 -0.90 -3.75 11.17
N ARG A 201 -1.41 -4.11 12.36
CA ARG A 201 -2.85 -4.35 12.60
C ARG A 201 -3.72 -3.12 12.35
N HIS A 202 -3.16 -1.91 12.26
CA HIS A 202 -3.92 -0.72 11.88
C HIS A 202 -4.51 -0.82 10.46
N SER A 203 -4.04 -1.76 9.64
CA SER A 203 -4.72 -2.18 8.40
C SER A 203 -6.19 -2.55 8.61
N VAL A 204 -6.51 -3.23 9.71
CA VAL A 204 -7.88 -3.63 10.07
C VAL A 204 -8.72 -2.41 10.45
N MET A 205 -8.13 -1.47 11.20
CA MET A 205 -8.79 -0.22 11.56
C MET A 205 -9.05 0.66 10.33
N SER A 206 -8.07 0.74 9.43
CA SER A 206 -8.22 1.43 8.14
C SER A 206 -9.38 0.86 7.33
N TYR A 207 -9.45 -0.48 7.23
CA TYR A 207 -10.56 -1.17 6.58
C TYR A 207 -11.91 -0.86 7.26
N ALA A 208 -11.98 -0.95 8.59
CA ALA A 208 -13.20 -0.71 9.34
C ALA A 208 -13.72 0.73 9.14
N PHE A 209 -12.85 1.73 9.21
CA PHE A 209 -13.23 3.12 8.95
C PHE A 209 -13.73 3.32 7.52
N ALA A 210 -12.98 2.85 6.51
CA ALA A 210 -13.39 2.98 5.11
C ALA A 210 -14.72 2.28 4.85
N ARG A 211 -14.92 1.09 5.42
CA ARG A 211 -16.14 0.29 5.25
C ARG A 211 -17.36 0.91 5.93
N SER A 212 -17.20 1.48 7.13
CA SER A 212 -18.29 2.13 7.87
C SER A 212 -18.96 3.27 7.08
N VAL A 213 -18.23 3.88 6.14
CA VAL A 213 -18.72 4.95 5.28
C VAL A 213 -19.49 4.41 4.07
N ILE A 214 -19.02 3.31 3.50
CA ILE A 214 -19.48 2.79 2.20
C ILE A 214 -20.63 1.80 2.35
N ASP A 215 -20.67 1.00 3.42
CA ASP A 215 -21.69 -0.04 3.61
C ASP A 215 -23.13 0.50 3.55
N PRO A 216 -23.49 1.65 4.16
CA PRO A 216 -24.84 2.21 4.03
C PRO A 216 -25.23 2.53 2.59
N GLN A 217 -24.27 2.97 1.78
CA GLN A 217 -24.49 3.29 0.37
C GLN A 217 -24.68 2.00 -0.45
N TYR A 218 -23.85 0.97 -0.22
CA TYR A 218 -24.04 -0.31 -0.90
C TYR A 218 -25.38 -0.95 -0.56
N ILE A 219 -25.82 -0.89 0.70
CA ILE A 219 -27.15 -1.36 1.12
C ILE A 219 -28.24 -0.60 0.36
N ALA A 220 -28.17 0.74 0.36
CA ALA A 220 -29.15 1.57 -0.34
C ALA A 220 -29.15 1.38 -1.86
N ASP A 221 -28.01 1.06 -2.47
CA ASP A 221 -27.93 0.75 -3.89
C ASP A 221 -28.46 -0.65 -4.20
N TYR A 222 -28.21 -1.64 -3.33
CA TYR A 222 -28.81 -2.98 -3.40
C TYR A 222 -30.34 -2.93 -3.29
N GLU A 223 -30.88 -2.10 -2.40
CA GLU A 223 -32.34 -1.93 -2.22
C GLU A 223 -33.03 -1.29 -3.43
N LYS A 224 -32.29 -0.60 -4.30
CA LYS A 224 -32.81 -0.01 -5.55
C LYS A 224 -32.77 -0.97 -6.73
N ILE A 225 -32.11 -2.12 -6.60
CA ILE A 225 -32.06 -3.13 -7.66
C ILE A 225 -33.39 -3.88 -7.67
N ASP A 226 -34.14 -3.74 -8.76
CA ASP A 226 -35.30 -4.60 -9.03
C ASP A 226 -34.82 -5.95 -9.57
N PHE A 227 -34.60 -6.89 -8.65
CA PHE A 227 -34.17 -8.26 -8.98
C PHE A 227 -35.22 -9.03 -9.80
N GLU A 228 -36.50 -8.63 -9.79
CA GLU A 228 -37.53 -9.27 -10.62
C GLU A 228 -37.38 -8.91 -12.10
N SER A 229 -36.91 -7.69 -12.39
CA SER A 229 -36.63 -7.26 -13.77
C SER A 229 -35.44 -8.00 -14.38
N ILE A 230 -34.38 -8.22 -13.59
CA ILE A 230 -33.16 -8.92 -14.02
C ILE A 230 -33.44 -10.39 -14.36
N GLY A 231 -34.34 -11.05 -13.60
CA GLY A 231 -34.74 -12.43 -13.88
C GLY A 231 -35.47 -12.58 -15.22
N LYS A 232 -36.33 -11.61 -15.57
CA LYS A 232 -37.09 -11.62 -16.84
C LYS A 232 -36.22 -11.37 -18.06
N ASP A 233 -35.22 -10.50 -17.93
CA ASP A 233 -34.27 -10.21 -19.02
C ASP A 233 -33.39 -11.43 -19.32
N LEU A 234 -32.95 -12.15 -18.28
CA LEU A 234 -32.20 -13.40 -18.43
C LEU A 234 -33.06 -14.51 -19.05
N GLU A 235 -34.31 -14.69 -18.60
CA GLU A 235 -35.22 -15.69 -19.18
C GLU A 235 -35.54 -15.40 -20.66
N GLN A 236 -35.65 -14.13 -21.05
CA GLN A 236 -35.81 -13.75 -22.46
C GLN A 236 -34.55 -14.03 -23.29
N GLU A 237 -33.36 -13.79 -22.75
CA GLU A 237 -32.08 -14.05 -23.44
C GLU A 237 -31.84 -15.55 -23.64
N TYR A 238 -32.21 -16.38 -22.65
CA TYR A 238 -32.16 -17.85 -22.75
C TYR A 238 -33.26 -18.43 -23.64
N ALA A 239 -34.45 -17.84 -23.70
CA ALA A 239 -35.53 -18.27 -24.59
C ALA A 239 -35.28 -17.89 -26.08
N SER A 240 -34.32 -17.00 -26.33
CA SER A 240 -33.93 -16.52 -27.66
C SER A 240 -32.70 -17.22 -28.25
N SER A 241 -32.11 -18.18 -27.52
CA SER A 241 -30.93 -18.98 -27.89
C SER A 241 -31.30 -20.42 -28.20
#